data_AF-A0A954VCU5-F1
#
_entry.id   AF-A0A954VCU5-F1
#
_cell.length_a   1.000
_cell.length_b   1.000
_cell.length_c   1.000
_cell.angle_alpha   90.00
_cell.angle_beta   90.00
_cell.angle_gamma   90.00
#
_symmetry.space_group_name_H-M   'P 1'
#
loop_
_entity.id
_entity.type
_entity.pdbx_description
1 polymer ?
#
loop_
_entity_poly.entity_id
_entity_poly.type
_entity_poly.pdbx_seq_one_letter_code
_entity_poly.pdbx_strand_id
1 'polypeptide(L)'
;MCTYAWMVVSGDSHAGRHWYNVKRRVYARRGRIKMGTRASGLKVAAPTTSPSAGIFELENEHLRDGLVDIQSNLAQSVTSNHENIENCQHIEENCRSMYTQSEATYRATEQLSDAVRDIRQAFEQTEAQIDGIGRVVKLIQGIASKTKLLALNATIEASRAGEAGKGFAVVANEVKGLSSQTQEAVRGISNSIEQILENSRNVAGRFHGLDERTQQIQEATHQLNLTIHQATERNVQSTQNVIASNDRIFMCLAKLDHVLWKVNTYLSVLRGEAGFEFVDEHGCRLGKWYYEGDGRRAFRNTPSYPSLESPHRGVHAATKEIFELLQRGDVCRSRLCDDELMACLQRMEESSEAVFACLDAMLSEK
;
A
#
# COMPACT_ATOMS: atom_id res chain seq x y z
N MET A 1 -9.86 -15.04 -8.08
CA MET A 1 -8.45 -14.83 -7.69
C MET A 1 -8.26 -13.78 -6.57
N CYS A 2 -9.31 -13.38 -5.84
CA CYS A 2 -9.26 -12.34 -4.81
C CYS A 2 -9.45 -12.86 -3.36
N THR A 3 -9.39 -14.17 -3.13
CA THR A 3 -9.66 -14.80 -1.82
C THR A 3 -8.42 -15.29 -1.08
N TYR A 4 -7.24 -15.30 -1.72
CA TYR A 4 -5.98 -15.74 -1.10
C TYR A 4 -5.25 -14.63 -0.33
N ALA A 5 -5.52 -13.36 -0.64
CA ALA A 5 -4.94 -12.20 0.06
C ALA A 5 -5.54 -11.98 1.46
N TRP A 6 -6.76 -12.50 1.73
CA TRP A 6 -7.48 -12.23 2.98
C TRP A 6 -7.09 -13.16 4.15
N MET A 7 -6.52 -14.35 3.88
CA MET A 7 -6.19 -15.32 4.93
C MET A 7 -4.81 -15.16 5.57
N VAL A 8 -3.93 -14.33 4.99
CA VAL A 8 -2.63 -14.00 5.59
C VAL A 8 -2.76 -12.85 6.62
N VAL A 9 -3.92 -12.19 6.65
CA VAL A 9 -4.19 -10.93 7.38
C VAL A 9 -4.87 -11.14 8.74
N SER A 10 -5.26 -12.36 9.12
CA SER A 10 -5.85 -12.62 10.45
C SER A 10 -4.77 -12.71 11.55
N GLY A 11 -4.19 -11.56 11.90
CA GLY A 11 -4.04 -11.04 13.27
C GLY A 11 -3.59 -11.93 14.43
N ASP A 12 -2.99 -13.10 14.22
CA ASP A 12 -2.53 -13.97 15.31
C ASP A 12 -1.22 -14.68 14.97
N SER A 13 -0.17 -13.89 14.69
CA SER A 13 1.19 -14.45 14.65
C SER A 13 1.73 -14.56 16.07
N HIS A 14 1.39 -15.67 16.73
CA HIS A 14 2.07 -16.10 17.96
C HIS A 14 3.61 -16.11 17.81
N ALA A 15 4.10 -16.19 16.57
CA ALA A 15 5.49 -16.02 16.16
C ALA A 15 6.08 -14.65 16.54
N GLY A 16 5.40 -13.52 16.30
CA GLY A 16 5.92 -12.17 16.59
C GLY A 16 6.20 -11.93 18.09
N ARG A 17 5.34 -12.46 18.96
CA ARG A 17 5.55 -12.47 20.42
C ARG A 17 6.68 -13.41 20.87
N HIS A 18 7.00 -14.44 20.08
CA HIS A 18 8.13 -15.33 20.36
C HIS A 18 9.47 -14.65 20.02
N TRP A 19 9.54 -13.92 18.90
CA TRP A 19 10.74 -13.19 18.46
C TRP A 19 11.18 -12.10 19.44
N TYR A 20 10.24 -11.37 20.06
CA TYR A 20 10.55 -10.36 21.09
C TYR A 20 11.13 -10.99 22.38
N ASN A 21 10.71 -12.20 22.74
CA ASN A 21 11.17 -12.90 23.95
C ASN A 21 12.56 -13.55 23.79
N VAL A 22 12.95 -13.93 22.56
CA VAL A 22 14.30 -14.43 22.26
C VAL A 22 15.35 -13.32 22.41
N LYS A 23 15.04 -12.09 21.97
CA LYS A 23 15.90 -10.90 22.20
C LYS A 23 16.20 -10.69 23.70
N ARG A 24 15.22 -10.83 24.60
CA ARG A 24 15.46 -10.67 26.04
C ARG A 24 16.38 -11.75 26.64
N ARG A 25 16.34 -13.00 26.16
CA ARG A 25 17.19 -14.08 26.69
C ARG A 25 18.63 -13.99 26.21
N VAL A 26 18.86 -13.58 24.96
CA VAL A 26 20.21 -13.42 24.40
C VAL A 26 20.92 -12.20 25.00
N TYR A 27 20.21 -11.08 25.24
CA TYR A 27 20.81 -9.89 25.88
C TYR A 27 20.89 -9.98 27.41
N ALA A 28 20.04 -10.76 28.11
CA ALA A 28 20.14 -10.93 29.57
C ALA A 28 21.37 -11.78 29.99
N ARG A 29 21.92 -12.61 29.10
CA ARG A 29 23.15 -13.38 29.38
C ARG A 29 24.45 -12.62 29.08
N ARG A 30 24.41 -11.49 28.36
CA ARG A 30 25.58 -10.61 28.15
C ARG A 30 26.03 -9.84 29.41
N GLY A 31 25.28 -9.90 30.52
CA GLY A 31 25.49 -9.02 31.69
C GLY A 31 26.13 -9.64 32.94
N ARG A 32 26.61 -10.89 32.95
CA ARG A 32 27.32 -11.45 34.12
C ARG A 32 28.47 -12.38 33.73
N ILE A 33 29.56 -11.79 33.25
CA ILE A 33 30.89 -12.36 33.53
C ILE A 33 31.21 -11.95 34.98
N LYS A 34 30.78 -12.75 35.96
CA LYS A 34 31.31 -12.62 37.33
C LYS A 34 32.65 -13.36 37.36
N MET A 35 33.74 -12.61 37.26
CA MET A 35 35.07 -13.03 37.72
C MET A 35 34.99 -13.22 39.25
N GLY A 36 34.65 -14.44 39.68
CA GLY A 36 34.58 -14.83 41.09
C GLY A 36 35.69 -15.80 41.42
N THR A 37 36.75 -15.30 42.03
CA THR A 37 37.79 -16.09 42.70
C THR A 37 37.17 -16.97 43.78
N ARG A 38 37.29 -18.29 43.66
CA ARG A 38 37.13 -19.21 44.79
C ARG A 38 38.12 -20.36 44.65
N ALA A 39 39.24 -20.23 45.36
CA ALA A 39 40.18 -21.30 45.61
C ALA A 39 39.58 -22.24 46.68
N SER A 40 39.42 -23.51 46.35
CA SER A 40 39.32 -24.62 47.32
C SER A 40 39.77 -25.88 46.61
N GLY A 41 40.81 -26.52 47.14
CA GLY A 41 41.57 -27.57 46.46
C GLY A 41 40.77 -28.81 46.11
N LEU A 42 40.80 -29.15 44.82
CA LEU A 42 40.89 -30.52 44.33
C LEU A 42 41.82 -30.45 43.11
N LYS A 43 42.97 -31.13 43.16
CA LYS A 43 43.85 -31.28 41.99
C LYS A 43 43.11 -32.14 40.97
N VAL A 44 42.34 -31.52 40.09
CA VAL A 44 41.96 -32.11 38.80
C VAL A 44 43.18 -31.92 37.90
N ALA A 45 43.67 -33.02 37.33
CA ALA A 45 44.79 -32.99 36.40
C ALA A 45 44.49 -31.96 35.29
N ALA A 46 45.45 -31.06 35.01
CA ALA A 46 45.35 -30.18 33.87
C ALA A 46 45.15 -31.04 32.62
N PRO A 47 44.10 -30.81 31.81
CA PRO A 47 43.96 -31.58 30.59
C PRO A 47 45.15 -31.21 29.71
N THR A 48 45.95 -32.21 29.37
CA THR A 48 46.96 -32.12 28.32
C THR A 48 46.23 -31.99 26.99
N THR A 49 45.59 -30.85 26.74
CA THR A 49 45.07 -30.52 25.42
C THR A 49 46.28 -30.28 24.52
N SER A 50 46.39 -31.08 23.46
CA SER A 50 47.36 -30.82 22.40
C SER A 50 47.23 -29.37 21.95
N PRO A 51 48.33 -28.64 21.64
CA PRO A 51 48.26 -27.29 21.08
C PRO A 51 47.30 -27.18 19.89
N SER A 52 47.15 -28.25 19.11
CA SER A 52 46.16 -28.34 18.02
C SER A 52 44.71 -28.28 18.50
N ALA A 53 44.36 -28.97 19.59
CA ALA A 53 43.00 -28.99 20.14
C ALA A 53 42.59 -27.60 20.65
N GLY A 54 43.52 -26.86 21.27
CA GLY A 54 43.27 -25.48 21.71
C GLY A 54 43.04 -24.50 20.55
N ILE A 55 43.74 -24.67 19.43
CA ILE A 55 43.52 -23.86 18.22
C ILE A 55 42.14 -24.15 17.61
N PHE A 56 41.77 -25.42 17.49
CA PHE A 56 40.45 -25.81 16.96
C PHE A 56 39.30 -25.32 17.83
N GLU A 57 39.45 -25.35 19.16
CA GLU A 57 38.46 -24.79 20.08
C GLU A 57 38.30 -23.27 19.86
N LEU A 58 39.42 -22.53 19.81
CA LEU A 58 39.41 -21.08 19.58
C LEU A 58 38.77 -20.70 18.24
N GLU A 59 39.11 -21.43 17.17
CA GLU A 59 38.51 -21.23 15.84
C GLU A 59 36.99 -21.43 15.87
N ASN A 60 36.51 -22.51 16.50
CA ASN A 60 35.08 -22.80 16.61
C ASN A 60 34.34 -21.75 17.45
N GLU A 61 34.96 -21.20 18.49
CA GLU A 61 34.36 -20.10 19.26
C GLU A 61 34.20 -18.83 18.42
N HIS A 62 35.23 -18.43 17.68
CA HIS A 62 35.14 -17.27 16.79
C HIS A 62 34.17 -17.48 15.63
N LEU A 63 34.13 -18.69 15.05
CA LEU A 63 33.17 -19.06 14.02
C LEU A 63 31.74 -18.97 14.55
N ARG A 64 31.48 -19.53 15.75
CA ARG A 64 30.18 -19.44 16.41
C ARG A 64 29.75 -17.99 16.59
N ASP A 65 30.64 -17.14 17.12
CA ASP A 65 30.31 -15.75 17.41
C ASP A 65 30.01 -14.95 16.12
N GLY A 66 30.77 -15.17 15.04
CA GLY A 66 30.50 -14.58 13.73
C GLY A 66 29.18 -15.05 13.11
N LEU A 67 28.85 -16.34 13.22
CA LEU A 67 27.60 -16.89 12.72
C LEU A 67 26.38 -16.39 13.51
N VAL A 68 26.51 -16.16 14.82
CA VAL A 68 25.46 -15.53 15.64
C VAL A 68 25.19 -14.09 15.19
N ASP A 69 26.22 -13.33 14.81
CA ASP A 69 26.04 -11.97 14.29
C ASP A 69 25.29 -11.97 12.94
N ILE A 70 25.67 -12.88 12.02
CA ILE A 70 24.97 -13.07 10.74
C ILE A 70 23.50 -13.45 10.98
N GLN A 71 23.24 -14.38 11.90
CA GLN A 71 21.89 -14.78 12.29
C GLN A 71 21.07 -13.59 12.80
N SER A 72 21.68 -12.70 13.61
CA SER A 72 21.03 -11.48 14.10
C SER A 72 20.66 -10.52 12.96
N ASN A 73 21.56 -10.30 12.00
CA ASN A 73 21.32 -9.43 10.85
C ASN A 73 20.20 -9.97 9.94
N LEU A 74 20.15 -11.28 9.71
CA LEU A 74 19.06 -11.92 8.97
C LEU A 74 17.72 -11.82 9.71
N ALA A 75 17.70 -11.99 11.03
CA ALA A 75 16.49 -11.81 11.83
C ALA A 75 15.96 -10.36 11.77
N GLN A 76 16.86 -9.37 11.75
CA GLN A 76 16.47 -7.97 11.52
C GLN A 76 15.89 -7.77 10.11
N SER A 77 16.44 -8.44 9.10
CA SER A 77 15.92 -8.38 7.72
C SER A 77 14.48 -8.92 7.62
N VAL A 78 14.13 -9.97 8.36
CA VAL A 78 12.74 -10.45 8.45
C VAL A 78 11.80 -9.39 9.03
N THR A 79 12.26 -8.66 10.05
CA THR A 79 11.48 -7.59 10.67
C THR A 79 11.25 -6.44 9.68
N SER A 80 12.29 -6.02 8.96
CA SER A 80 12.17 -4.98 7.93
C SER A 80 11.26 -5.42 6.77
N ASN A 81 11.33 -6.68 6.34
CA ASN A 81 10.42 -7.21 5.34
C ASN A 81 8.96 -7.26 5.82
N HIS A 82 8.73 -7.47 7.12
CA HIS A 82 7.39 -7.41 7.69
C HIS A 82 6.80 -6.00 7.57
N GLU A 83 7.56 -4.97 7.93
CA GLU A 83 7.18 -3.56 7.73
C GLU A 83 6.91 -3.25 6.25
N ASN A 84 7.69 -3.84 5.33
CA ASN A 84 7.46 -3.69 3.90
C ASN A 84 6.13 -4.32 3.43
N ILE A 85 5.70 -5.44 4.02
CA ILE A 85 4.38 -6.04 3.72
C ILE A 85 3.26 -5.13 4.21
N GLU A 86 3.37 -4.57 5.41
CA GLU A 86 2.39 -3.60 5.94
C GLU A 86 2.31 -2.37 5.03
N ASN A 87 3.45 -1.85 4.56
CA ASN A 87 3.49 -0.76 3.59
C ASN A 87 2.78 -1.14 2.27
N CYS A 88 2.98 -2.35 1.76
CA CYS A 88 2.28 -2.82 0.55
C CYS A 88 0.76 -2.89 0.77
N GLN A 89 0.29 -3.26 1.95
CA GLN A 89 -1.15 -3.26 2.30
C GLN A 89 -1.73 -1.84 2.31
N HIS A 90 -1.00 -0.88 2.89
CA HIS A 90 -1.41 0.53 2.86
C HIS A 90 -1.47 1.08 1.43
N ILE A 91 -0.53 0.70 0.56
CA ILE A 91 -0.56 1.08 -0.86
C ILE A 91 -1.79 0.51 -1.56
N GLU A 92 -2.16 -0.75 -1.29
CA GLU A 92 -3.35 -1.38 -1.86
C GLU A 92 -4.63 -0.64 -1.44
N GLU A 93 -4.75 -0.30 -0.15
CA GLU A 93 -5.89 0.46 0.35
C GLU A 93 -5.99 1.86 -0.27
N ASN A 94 -4.85 2.55 -0.40
CA ASN A 94 -4.77 3.85 -1.06
C ASN A 94 -5.19 3.75 -2.53
N CYS A 95 -4.73 2.75 -3.28
CA CYS A 95 -5.13 2.53 -4.68
C CYS A 95 -6.64 2.31 -4.81
N ARG A 96 -7.23 1.51 -3.90
CA ARG A 96 -8.69 1.26 -3.87
C ARG A 96 -9.48 2.54 -3.58
N SER A 97 -9.02 3.35 -2.63
CA SER A 97 -9.62 4.66 -2.31
C SER A 97 -9.54 5.61 -3.51
N MET A 98 -8.37 5.69 -4.16
CA MET A 98 -8.15 6.49 -5.36
C MET A 98 -9.07 6.07 -6.51
N TYR A 99 -9.26 4.76 -6.72
CA TYR A 99 -10.17 4.25 -7.76
C TYR A 99 -11.61 4.71 -7.50
N THR A 100 -12.07 4.61 -6.25
CA THR A 100 -13.42 5.06 -5.84
C THR A 100 -13.60 6.57 -6.06
N GLN A 101 -12.58 7.36 -5.71
CA GLN A 101 -12.59 8.82 -5.92
C GLN A 101 -12.55 9.20 -7.41
N SER A 102 -11.82 8.45 -8.22
CA SER A 102 -11.74 8.63 -9.67
C SER A 102 -13.11 8.39 -10.32
N GLU A 103 -13.78 7.30 -9.96
CA GLU A 103 -15.15 6.99 -10.41
C GLU A 103 -16.15 8.09 -10.02
N ALA A 104 -16.08 8.59 -8.78
CA ALA A 104 -16.92 9.70 -8.33
C ALA A 104 -16.66 10.98 -9.16
N THR A 105 -15.39 11.26 -9.49
CA THR A 105 -14.98 12.41 -10.31
C THR A 105 -15.49 12.28 -11.74
N TYR A 106 -15.40 11.08 -12.32
CA TYR A 106 -15.93 10.79 -13.66
C TYR A 106 -17.44 11.07 -13.73
N ARG A 107 -18.22 10.53 -12.78
CA ARG A 107 -19.67 10.74 -12.70
C ARG A 107 -20.05 12.22 -12.49
N ALA A 108 -19.32 12.92 -11.62
CA ALA A 108 -19.56 14.35 -11.41
C ALA A 108 -19.31 15.17 -12.69
N THR A 109 -18.32 14.76 -13.49
CA THR A 109 -17.98 15.42 -14.76
C THR A 109 -19.01 15.13 -15.85
N GLU A 110 -19.57 13.92 -15.89
CA GLU A 110 -20.70 13.57 -16.77
C GLU A 110 -21.94 14.41 -16.43
N GLN A 111 -22.31 14.48 -15.15
CA GLN A 111 -23.40 15.33 -14.67
C GLN A 111 -23.19 16.81 -15.00
N LEU A 112 -21.95 17.30 -14.90
CA LEU A 112 -21.60 18.65 -15.30
C LEU A 112 -21.82 18.87 -16.80
N SER A 113 -21.41 17.92 -17.65
CA SER A 113 -21.62 18.01 -19.10
C SER A 113 -23.10 18.09 -19.46
N ASP A 114 -23.94 17.29 -18.81
CA ASP A 114 -25.39 17.33 -19.01
C ASP A 114 -26.00 18.65 -18.55
N ALA A 115 -25.63 19.13 -17.34
CA ALA A 115 -26.10 20.42 -16.84
C ALA A 115 -25.70 21.58 -17.77
N VAL A 116 -24.50 21.55 -18.35
CA VAL A 116 -24.05 22.56 -19.32
C VAL A 116 -24.90 22.54 -20.59
N ARG A 117 -25.25 21.35 -21.08
CA ARG A 117 -26.11 21.18 -22.24
C ARG A 117 -27.51 21.75 -21.98
N ASP A 118 -28.08 21.46 -20.83
CA ASP A 118 -29.40 21.96 -20.44
C ASP A 118 -29.43 23.48 -20.30
N ILE A 119 -28.40 24.06 -19.68
CA ILE A 119 -28.30 25.52 -19.54
C ILE A 119 -28.13 26.17 -20.93
N ARG A 120 -27.32 25.60 -21.82
CA ARG A 120 -27.15 26.12 -23.19
C ARG A 120 -28.49 26.15 -23.92
N GLN A 121 -29.29 25.08 -23.83
CA GLN A 121 -30.63 25.03 -24.43
C GLN A 121 -31.59 26.08 -23.83
N ALA A 122 -31.55 26.30 -22.51
CA ALA A 122 -32.37 27.32 -21.86
C ALA A 122 -31.99 28.75 -22.31
N PHE A 123 -30.70 29.01 -22.56
CA PHE A 123 -30.24 30.29 -23.10
C PHE A 123 -30.69 30.51 -24.55
N GLU A 124 -30.63 29.48 -25.41
CA GLU A 124 -31.15 29.57 -26.78
C GLU A 124 -32.65 29.91 -26.81
N GLN A 125 -33.44 29.31 -25.90
CA GLN A 125 -34.87 29.65 -25.75
C GLN A 125 -35.07 31.10 -25.28
N THR A 126 -34.23 31.56 -24.35
CA THR A 126 -34.29 32.93 -23.81
C THR A 126 -33.98 33.95 -24.91
N GLU A 127 -32.96 33.72 -25.74
CA GLU A 127 -32.66 34.57 -26.89
C GLU A 127 -33.82 34.66 -27.87
N ALA A 128 -34.45 33.53 -28.20
CA ALA A 128 -35.62 33.50 -29.08
C ALA A 128 -36.81 34.31 -28.52
N GLN A 129 -37.03 34.28 -27.19
CA GLN A 129 -38.04 35.08 -26.52
C GLN A 129 -37.73 36.58 -26.56
N ILE A 130 -36.47 36.95 -26.28
CA ILE A 130 -36.02 38.35 -26.34
C ILE A 130 -36.18 38.93 -27.74
N ASP A 131 -35.83 38.16 -28.77
CA ASP A 131 -36.06 38.54 -30.17
C ASP A 131 -37.54 38.80 -30.46
N GLY A 132 -38.43 37.99 -29.87
CA GLY A 132 -39.88 38.21 -29.89
C GLY A 132 -40.29 39.55 -29.27
N ILE A 133 -39.79 39.85 -28.08
CA ILE A 133 -40.05 41.11 -27.38
C ILE A 133 -39.52 42.30 -28.21
N GLY A 134 -38.32 42.19 -28.78
CA GLY A 134 -37.72 43.22 -29.63
C GLY A 134 -38.61 43.59 -30.83
N ARG A 135 -39.30 42.61 -31.43
CA ARG A 135 -40.28 42.87 -32.51
C ARG A 135 -41.49 43.65 -32.01
N VAL A 136 -42.02 43.30 -30.83
CA VAL A 136 -43.16 44.00 -30.20
C VAL A 136 -42.78 45.43 -29.83
N VAL A 137 -41.61 45.65 -29.25
CA VAL A 137 -41.08 46.97 -28.89
C VAL A 137 -40.95 47.87 -30.13
N LYS A 138 -40.42 47.35 -31.24
CA LYS A 138 -40.37 48.08 -32.52
C LYS A 138 -41.75 48.47 -33.04
N LEU A 139 -42.75 47.58 -32.90
CA LEU A 139 -44.13 47.88 -33.27
C LEU A 139 -44.71 49.02 -32.42
N ILE A 140 -44.53 48.98 -31.10
CA ILE A 140 -45.01 50.02 -30.18
C ILE A 140 -44.33 51.36 -30.48
N GLN A 141 -43.02 51.37 -30.74
CA GLN A 141 -42.28 52.58 -31.17
C GLN A 141 -42.91 53.18 -32.44
N GLY A 142 -43.27 52.33 -33.41
CA GLY A 142 -43.95 52.73 -34.64
C GLY A 142 -45.35 53.31 -34.39
N ILE A 143 -46.14 52.68 -33.52
CA ILE A 143 -47.47 53.16 -33.12
C ILE A 143 -47.36 54.53 -32.43
N ALA A 144 -46.51 54.66 -31.40
CA ALA A 144 -46.32 55.91 -30.66
C ALA A 144 -45.86 57.05 -31.58
N SER A 145 -45.01 56.77 -32.58
CA SER A 145 -44.58 57.75 -33.58
C SER A 145 -45.72 58.21 -34.48
N LYS A 146 -46.58 57.29 -34.93
CA LYS A 146 -47.79 57.62 -35.71
C LYS A 146 -48.79 58.42 -34.88
N THR A 147 -49.03 58.02 -33.62
CA THR A 147 -49.93 58.73 -32.71
C THR A 147 -49.45 60.15 -32.42
N LYS A 148 -48.15 60.35 -32.26
CA LYS A 148 -47.54 61.68 -32.10
C LYS A 148 -47.76 62.58 -33.32
N LEU A 149 -47.64 62.04 -34.53
CA LEU A 149 -47.92 62.77 -35.77
C LEU A 149 -49.41 63.08 -35.93
N LEU A 150 -50.30 62.12 -35.61
CA LEU A 150 -51.75 62.33 -35.60
C LEU A 150 -52.15 63.44 -34.62
N ALA A 151 -51.61 63.40 -33.41
CA ALA A 151 -51.85 64.42 -32.39
C ALA A 151 -51.33 65.79 -32.82
N LEU A 152 -50.16 65.86 -33.47
CA LEU A 152 -49.63 67.09 -34.03
C LEU A 152 -50.56 67.69 -35.10
N ASN A 153 -51.05 66.86 -36.03
CA ASN A 153 -52.00 67.30 -37.05
C ASN A 153 -53.30 67.81 -36.42
N ALA A 154 -53.80 67.12 -35.39
CA ALA A 154 -54.98 67.55 -34.64
C ALA A 154 -54.76 68.89 -33.89
N THR A 155 -53.59 69.11 -33.30
CA THR A 155 -53.23 70.40 -32.67
C THR A 155 -53.22 71.55 -33.69
N ILE A 156 -52.70 71.30 -34.90
CA ILE A 156 -52.68 72.28 -36.00
C ILE A 156 -54.12 72.63 -36.42
N GLU A 157 -54.95 71.62 -36.64
CA GLU A 157 -56.34 71.84 -37.07
C GLU A 157 -57.18 72.53 -35.99
N ALA A 158 -56.97 72.16 -34.72
CA ALA A 158 -57.61 72.82 -33.58
C ALA A 158 -57.21 74.31 -33.46
N SER A 159 -55.96 74.65 -33.78
CA SER A 159 -55.50 76.03 -33.84
C SER A 159 -56.12 76.80 -35.02
N ARG A 160 -56.34 76.12 -36.16
CA ARG A 160 -57.01 76.69 -37.34
C ARG A 160 -58.49 77.01 -37.10
N ALA A 161 -59.16 76.24 -36.24
CA ALA A 161 -60.56 76.45 -35.85
C ALA A 161 -60.77 77.61 -34.84
N GLY A 162 -59.71 78.27 -34.36
CA GLY A 162 -59.81 79.42 -33.46
C GLY A 162 -60.45 79.09 -32.11
N GLU A 163 -61.37 79.93 -31.63
CA GLU A 163 -62.05 79.74 -30.32
C GLU A 163 -62.80 78.40 -30.21
N ALA A 164 -63.39 77.91 -31.31
CA ALA A 164 -64.13 76.64 -31.33
C ALA A 164 -63.23 75.41 -31.16
N GLY A 165 -61.92 75.53 -31.45
CA GLY A 165 -60.96 74.44 -31.38
C GLY A 165 -60.22 74.29 -30.04
N LYS A 166 -60.39 75.22 -29.09
CA LYS A 166 -59.61 75.24 -27.84
C LYS A 166 -59.68 73.93 -27.04
N GLY A 167 -60.86 73.33 -26.91
CA GLY A 167 -61.02 72.05 -26.20
C GLY A 167 -60.30 70.89 -26.90
N PHE A 168 -60.36 70.84 -28.24
CA PHE A 168 -59.65 69.83 -29.04
C PHE A 168 -58.13 70.02 -28.99
N ALA A 169 -57.65 71.27 -28.91
CA ALA A 169 -56.21 71.56 -28.79
C ALA A 169 -55.62 71.02 -27.47
N VAL A 170 -56.37 71.09 -26.36
CA VAL A 170 -55.94 70.54 -25.06
C VAL A 170 -55.80 69.01 -25.16
N VAL A 171 -56.81 68.32 -25.70
CA VAL A 171 -56.77 66.86 -25.87
C VAL A 171 -55.64 66.44 -26.81
N ALA A 172 -55.45 67.14 -27.94
CA ALA A 172 -54.38 66.83 -28.88
C ALA A 172 -52.98 67.00 -28.26
N ASN A 173 -52.78 68.03 -27.44
CA ASN A 173 -51.52 68.22 -26.70
C ASN A 173 -51.29 67.13 -25.65
N GLU A 174 -52.34 66.69 -24.94
CA GLU A 174 -52.24 65.59 -23.98
C GLU A 174 -51.84 64.28 -24.70
N VAL A 175 -52.49 63.94 -25.81
CA VAL A 175 -52.16 62.75 -26.63
C VAL A 175 -50.73 62.82 -27.16
N LYS A 176 -50.25 64.01 -27.57
CA LYS A 176 -48.86 64.23 -27.99
C LYS A 176 -47.87 64.02 -26.82
N GLY A 177 -48.25 64.45 -25.62
CA GLY A 177 -47.52 64.20 -24.37
C GLY A 177 -47.39 62.71 -24.06
N LEU A 178 -48.52 61.99 -23.99
CA LEU A 178 -48.54 60.53 -23.77
C LEU A 178 -47.74 59.76 -24.83
N SER A 179 -47.85 60.15 -26.11
CA SER A 179 -47.09 59.50 -27.18
C SER A 179 -45.58 59.69 -27.01
N SER A 180 -45.15 60.87 -26.53
CA SER A 180 -43.73 61.14 -26.26
C SER A 180 -43.23 60.35 -25.05
N GLN A 181 -44.00 60.28 -23.97
CA GLN A 181 -43.69 59.43 -22.81
C GLN A 181 -43.61 57.95 -23.20
N THR A 182 -44.51 57.50 -24.08
CA THR A 182 -44.49 56.12 -24.60
C THR A 182 -43.20 55.85 -25.38
N GLN A 183 -42.78 56.77 -26.28
CA GLN A 183 -41.52 56.63 -27.01
C GLN A 183 -40.30 56.58 -26.08
N GLU A 184 -40.32 57.33 -24.97
CA GLU A 184 -39.24 57.32 -24.00
C GLU A 184 -39.19 56.01 -23.20
N ALA A 185 -40.34 55.51 -22.75
CA ALA A 185 -40.45 54.21 -22.08
C ALA A 185 -39.98 53.06 -22.99
N VAL A 186 -40.39 53.06 -24.26
CA VAL A 186 -39.99 52.03 -25.25
C VAL A 186 -38.48 52.09 -25.55
N ARG A 187 -37.88 53.28 -25.55
CA ARG A 187 -36.42 53.43 -25.68
C ARG A 187 -35.69 52.84 -24.47
N GLY A 188 -36.21 53.05 -23.26
CA GLY A 188 -35.71 52.41 -22.04
C GLY A 188 -35.75 50.88 -22.15
N ILE A 189 -36.88 50.32 -22.59
CA ILE A 189 -37.02 48.87 -22.81
C ILE A 189 -36.03 48.36 -23.86
N SER A 190 -35.83 49.10 -24.96
CA SER A 190 -34.88 48.73 -26.02
C SER A 190 -33.45 48.62 -25.49
N ASN A 191 -33.02 49.59 -24.67
CA ASN A 191 -31.71 49.56 -24.04
C ASN A 191 -31.55 48.35 -23.10
N SER A 192 -32.60 48.02 -22.32
CA SER A 192 -32.59 46.82 -21.47
C SER A 192 -32.48 45.53 -22.28
N ILE A 193 -33.16 45.44 -23.43
CA ILE A 193 -33.05 44.29 -24.34
C ILE A 193 -31.63 44.13 -24.86
N GLU A 194 -30.99 45.21 -25.30
CA GLU A 194 -29.60 45.18 -25.78
C GLU A 194 -28.64 44.69 -24.69
N GLN A 195 -28.80 45.15 -23.45
CA GLN A 195 -28.00 44.68 -22.32
C GLN A 195 -28.20 43.19 -22.02
N ILE A 196 -29.43 42.68 -22.13
CA ILE A 196 -29.70 41.25 -21.91
C ILE A 196 -29.05 40.41 -23.04
N LEU A 197 -29.11 40.85 -24.29
CA LEU A 197 -28.47 40.16 -25.42
C LEU A 197 -26.94 40.17 -25.33
N GLU A 198 -26.35 41.26 -24.86
CA GLU A 198 -24.91 41.32 -24.57
C GLU A 198 -24.52 40.32 -23.47
N ASN A 199 -25.28 40.28 -22.37
CA ASN A 199 -25.06 39.31 -21.30
C ASN A 199 -25.22 37.86 -21.78
N SER A 200 -26.21 37.58 -22.63
CA SER A 200 -26.43 36.25 -23.21
C SER A 200 -25.22 35.78 -24.02
N ARG A 201 -24.69 36.64 -24.90
CA ARG A 201 -23.48 36.34 -25.69
C ARG A 201 -22.25 36.11 -24.82
N ASN A 202 -22.10 36.89 -23.75
CA ASN A 202 -21.02 36.67 -22.77
C ASN A 202 -21.14 35.31 -22.09
N VAL A 203 -22.35 34.89 -21.70
CA VAL A 203 -22.58 33.55 -21.11
C VAL A 203 -22.32 32.45 -22.15
N ALA A 204 -22.76 32.62 -23.39
CA ALA A 204 -22.53 31.65 -24.47
C ALA A 204 -21.03 31.37 -24.68
N GLY A 205 -20.19 32.40 -24.67
CA GLY A 205 -18.73 32.26 -24.76
C GLY A 205 -18.13 31.48 -23.58
N ARG A 206 -18.73 31.56 -22.39
CA ARG A 206 -18.26 30.81 -21.21
C ARG A 206 -18.56 29.31 -21.28
N PHE A 207 -19.60 28.88 -22.02
CA PHE A 207 -19.87 27.45 -22.19
C PHE A 207 -18.77 26.73 -22.97
N HIS A 208 -18.16 27.39 -23.97
CA HIS A 208 -17.05 26.77 -24.70
C HIS A 208 -15.87 26.44 -23.78
N GLY A 209 -15.47 27.39 -22.93
CA GLY A 209 -14.42 27.13 -21.95
C GLY A 209 -14.80 26.11 -20.87
N LEU A 210 -16.10 25.89 -20.63
CA LEU A 210 -16.58 24.86 -19.71
C LEU A 210 -16.57 23.46 -20.34
N ASP A 211 -16.91 23.36 -21.62
CA ASP A 211 -16.78 22.11 -22.40
C ASP A 211 -15.31 21.66 -22.44
N GLU A 212 -14.37 22.57 -22.74
CA GLU A 212 -12.93 22.28 -22.75
C GLU A 212 -12.43 21.79 -21.38
N ARG A 213 -12.83 22.47 -20.30
CA ARG A 213 -12.46 22.07 -18.92
C ARG A 213 -13.01 20.69 -18.56
N THR A 214 -14.24 20.40 -18.98
CA THR A 214 -14.88 19.10 -18.74
C THR A 214 -14.11 17.98 -19.45
N GLN A 215 -13.71 18.20 -20.70
CA GLN A 215 -12.87 17.26 -21.45
C GLN A 215 -11.50 17.06 -20.80
N GLN A 216 -10.86 18.13 -20.34
CA GLN A 216 -9.58 18.04 -19.62
C GLN A 216 -9.69 17.21 -18.33
N ILE A 217 -10.78 17.37 -17.58
CA ILE A 217 -11.04 16.57 -16.37
C ILE A 217 -11.25 15.09 -16.73
N GLN A 218 -12.00 14.79 -17.79
CA GLN A 218 -12.21 13.41 -18.26
C GLN A 218 -10.89 12.74 -18.65
N GLU A 219 -10.05 13.43 -19.41
CA GLU A 219 -8.72 12.91 -19.81
C GLU A 219 -7.83 12.71 -18.57
N ALA A 220 -7.76 13.69 -17.67
CA ALA A 220 -6.98 13.56 -16.43
C ALA A 220 -7.47 12.38 -15.57
N THR A 221 -8.78 12.15 -15.50
CA THR A 221 -9.38 11.02 -14.78
C THR A 221 -9.02 9.69 -15.44
N HIS A 222 -9.01 9.64 -16.78
CA HIS A 222 -8.58 8.46 -17.52
C HIS A 222 -7.09 8.12 -17.25
N GLN A 223 -6.20 9.12 -17.33
CA GLN A 223 -4.77 8.94 -17.02
C GLN A 223 -4.53 8.53 -15.56
N LEU A 224 -5.31 9.08 -14.64
CA LEU A 224 -5.28 8.69 -13.23
C LEU A 224 -5.63 7.20 -13.07
N ASN A 225 -6.68 6.72 -13.73
CA ASN A 225 -7.06 5.30 -13.67
C ASN A 225 -5.96 4.38 -14.21
N LEU A 226 -5.32 4.73 -15.33
CA LEU A 226 -4.17 3.97 -15.86
C LEU A 226 -3.02 3.91 -14.85
N THR A 227 -2.74 5.03 -14.19
CA THR A 227 -1.67 5.10 -13.18
C THR A 227 -2.01 4.25 -11.94
N ILE A 228 -3.27 4.26 -11.48
CA ILE A 228 -3.74 3.41 -10.37
C ILE A 228 -3.58 1.92 -10.71
N HIS A 229 -3.94 1.52 -11.93
CA HIS A 229 -3.78 0.15 -12.39
C HIS A 229 -2.31 -0.28 -12.37
N GLN A 230 -1.40 0.52 -12.95
CA GLN A 230 0.03 0.23 -12.93
C GLN A 230 0.61 0.19 -11.50
N ALA A 231 0.17 1.10 -10.62
CA ALA A 231 0.58 1.11 -9.22
C ALA A 231 0.13 -0.18 -8.49
N THR A 232 -1.09 -0.64 -8.76
CA THR A 232 -1.63 -1.87 -8.19
C THR A 232 -0.82 -3.10 -8.65
N GLU A 233 -0.54 -3.21 -9.95
CA GLU A 233 0.28 -4.31 -10.50
C GLU A 233 1.68 -4.33 -9.89
N ARG A 234 2.34 -3.16 -9.81
CA ARG A 234 3.67 -3.04 -9.17
C ARG A 234 3.61 -3.40 -7.69
N ASN A 235 2.55 -3.03 -6.98
CA ASN A 235 2.40 -3.37 -5.57
C ASN A 235 2.20 -4.87 -5.34
N VAL A 236 1.45 -5.55 -6.21
CA VAL A 236 1.33 -7.02 -6.21
C VAL A 236 2.69 -7.67 -6.44
N GLN A 237 3.45 -7.21 -7.43
CA GLN A 237 4.80 -7.74 -7.68
C GLN A 237 5.75 -7.47 -6.50
N SER A 238 5.68 -6.28 -5.90
CA SER A 238 6.46 -5.93 -4.71
C SER A 238 6.15 -6.88 -3.54
N THR A 239 4.86 -7.13 -3.28
CA THR A 239 4.41 -8.05 -2.24
C THR A 239 4.95 -9.46 -2.48
N GLN A 240 4.89 -9.96 -3.71
CA GLN A 240 5.45 -11.27 -4.09
C GLN A 240 6.97 -11.33 -3.87
N ASN A 241 7.70 -10.27 -4.24
CA ASN A 241 9.15 -10.19 -4.05
C ASN A 241 9.52 -10.20 -2.56
N VAL A 242 8.77 -9.50 -1.70
CA VAL A 242 9.01 -9.48 -0.25
C VAL A 242 8.71 -10.84 0.38
N ILE A 243 7.63 -11.52 -0.04
CA ILE A 243 7.32 -12.88 0.42
C ILE A 243 8.45 -13.84 0.02
N ALA A 244 8.87 -13.82 -1.25
CA ALA A 244 9.95 -14.67 -1.74
C ALA A 244 11.31 -14.35 -1.08
N SER A 245 11.54 -13.09 -0.67
CA SER A 245 12.69 -12.69 0.13
C SER A 245 12.63 -13.28 1.55
N ASN A 246 11.47 -13.19 2.21
CA ASN A 246 11.25 -13.79 3.53
C ASN A 246 11.47 -15.30 3.54
N ASP A 247 11.00 -16.01 2.52
CA ASP A 247 11.22 -17.44 2.37
C ASP A 247 12.72 -17.78 2.34
N ARG A 248 13.49 -17.06 1.52
CA ARG A 248 14.95 -17.25 1.41
C ARG A 248 15.67 -16.92 2.70
N ILE A 249 15.32 -15.80 3.34
CA ILE A 249 15.92 -15.41 4.62
C ILE A 249 15.63 -16.47 5.68
N PHE A 250 14.41 -17.02 5.71
CA PHE A 250 14.08 -18.10 6.64
C PHE A 250 14.92 -19.36 6.37
N MET A 251 15.09 -19.78 5.11
CA MET A 251 15.95 -20.93 4.81
C MET A 251 17.40 -20.68 5.23
N CYS A 252 17.93 -19.48 5.00
CA CYS A 252 19.26 -19.11 5.49
C CYS A 252 19.35 -19.16 7.02
N LEU A 253 18.33 -18.67 7.73
CA LEU A 253 18.26 -18.76 9.20
C LEU A 253 18.22 -20.21 9.67
N ALA A 254 17.40 -21.07 9.07
CA ALA A 254 17.32 -22.48 9.42
C ALA A 254 18.66 -23.20 9.21
N LYS A 255 19.35 -22.92 8.09
CA LYS A 255 20.69 -23.46 7.83
C LYS A 255 21.70 -22.96 8.87
N LEU A 256 21.72 -21.67 9.18
CA LEU A 256 22.62 -21.10 10.19
C LEU A 256 22.35 -21.67 11.60
N ASP A 257 21.08 -21.87 11.96
CA ASP A 257 20.70 -22.51 13.23
C ASP A 257 21.33 -23.91 13.33
N HIS A 258 21.33 -24.67 12.23
CA HIS A 258 21.95 -26.01 12.17
C HIS A 258 23.49 -25.95 12.14
N VAL A 259 24.11 -24.98 11.44
CA VAL A 259 25.57 -24.80 11.52
C VAL A 259 26.00 -24.48 12.96
N LEU A 260 25.29 -23.55 13.62
CA LEU A 260 25.54 -23.22 15.02
C LEU A 260 25.31 -24.41 15.95
N TRP A 261 24.28 -25.23 15.69
CA TRP A 261 24.03 -26.46 16.42
C TRP A 261 25.21 -27.44 16.32
N LYS A 262 25.75 -27.65 15.11
CA LYS A 262 26.94 -28.49 14.87
C LYS A 262 28.18 -27.93 15.56
N VAL A 263 28.48 -26.65 15.39
CA VAL A 263 29.63 -25.99 16.05
C VAL A 263 29.55 -26.13 17.58
N ASN A 264 28.38 -25.91 18.17
CA ASN A 264 28.19 -26.08 19.61
C ASN A 264 28.32 -27.56 20.04
N THR A 265 27.94 -28.51 19.19
CA THR A 265 28.12 -29.94 19.44
C THR A 265 29.60 -30.32 19.41
N TYR A 266 30.38 -29.83 18.44
CA TYR A 266 31.84 -30.01 18.40
C TYR A 266 32.53 -29.41 19.62
N LEU A 267 32.16 -28.18 20.02
CA LEU A 267 32.69 -27.58 21.25
C LEU A 267 32.35 -28.40 22.50
N SER A 268 31.15 -29.00 22.56
CA SER A 268 30.76 -29.90 23.66
C SER A 268 31.64 -31.15 23.72
N VAL A 269 31.95 -31.73 22.56
CA VAL A 269 32.87 -32.87 22.45
C VAL A 269 34.29 -32.49 22.86
N LEU A 270 34.82 -31.37 22.37
CA LEU A 270 36.17 -30.88 22.71
C LEU A 270 36.33 -30.59 24.21
N ARG A 271 35.27 -30.10 24.85
CA ARG A 271 35.24 -29.81 26.30
C ARG A 271 34.94 -31.02 27.16
N GLY A 272 34.45 -32.11 26.57
CA GLY A 272 34.04 -33.31 27.30
C GLY A 272 32.75 -33.12 28.12
N GLU A 273 31.94 -32.09 27.84
CA GLU A 273 30.69 -31.82 28.54
C GLU A 273 29.61 -31.29 27.61
N ALA A 274 28.34 -31.56 27.92
CA ALA A 274 27.21 -31.04 27.15
C ALA A 274 27.10 -29.51 27.30
N GLY A 275 27.41 -28.77 26.24
CA GLY A 275 27.55 -27.32 26.26
C GLY A 275 26.25 -26.51 26.14
N PHE A 276 25.11 -27.16 25.90
CA PHE A 276 23.81 -26.50 25.77
C PHE A 276 22.62 -27.42 26.11
N GLU A 277 21.45 -26.82 26.34
CA GLU A 277 20.21 -27.54 26.62
C GLU A 277 19.69 -28.19 25.34
N PHE A 278 19.48 -29.51 25.38
CA PHE A 278 18.95 -30.26 24.26
C PHE A 278 17.50 -29.87 23.98
N VAL A 279 17.19 -29.69 22.70
CA VAL A 279 15.84 -29.45 22.18
C VAL A 279 15.62 -30.45 21.05
N ASP A 280 14.44 -31.05 20.98
CA ASP A 280 14.07 -31.98 19.91
C ASP A 280 13.71 -31.26 18.60
N GLU A 281 13.46 -32.05 17.55
CA GLU A 281 13.13 -31.56 16.22
C GLU A 281 11.77 -30.85 16.13
N HIS A 282 10.93 -30.90 17.16
CA HIS A 282 9.65 -30.17 17.21
C HIS A 282 9.79 -28.84 17.97
N GLY A 283 10.63 -28.81 19.00
CA GLY A 283 10.86 -27.63 19.83
C GLY A 283 11.76 -26.57 19.20
N CYS A 284 12.56 -26.94 18.19
CA CYS A 284 13.47 -26.04 17.49
C CYS A 284 12.73 -25.07 16.54
N ARG A 285 13.42 -24.03 16.03
CA ARG A 285 12.82 -23.03 15.14
C ARG A 285 12.33 -23.65 13.83
N LEU A 286 13.14 -24.52 13.21
CA LEU A 286 12.76 -25.21 11.98
C LEU A 286 11.57 -26.14 12.20
N GLY A 287 11.54 -26.86 13.33
CA GLY A 287 10.42 -27.70 13.74
C GLY A 287 9.11 -26.95 13.84
N LYS A 288 9.08 -25.85 14.60
CA LYS A 288 7.89 -25.00 14.73
C LYS A 288 7.42 -24.45 13.38
N TRP A 289 8.35 -24.01 12.54
CA TRP A 289 8.04 -23.54 11.19
C TRP A 289 7.48 -24.66 10.31
N TYR A 290 8.02 -25.86 10.44
CA TYR A 290 7.60 -27.04 9.70
C TYR A 290 6.20 -27.50 10.12
N TYR A 291 5.95 -27.77 11.40
CA TYR A 291 4.69 -28.41 11.83
C TYR A 291 3.50 -27.44 11.94
N GLU A 292 3.75 -26.19 12.33
CA GLU A 292 2.69 -25.25 12.75
C GLU A 292 2.79 -23.87 12.08
N GLY A 293 3.97 -23.51 11.56
CA GLY A 293 4.26 -22.16 11.08
C GLY A 293 4.11 -21.96 9.57
N ASP A 294 4.85 -20.97 9.06
CA ASP A 294 4.80 -20.55 7.66
C ASP A 294 5.27 -21.63 6.68
N GLY A 295 6.13 -22.56 7.11
CA GLY A 295 6.57 -23.69 6.29
C GLY A 295 5.40 -24.55 5.86
N ARG A 296 4.54 -24.92 6.81
CA ARG A 296 3.32 -25.67 6.50
C ARG A 296 2.36 -24.92 5.61
N ARG A 297 2.26 -23.61 5.77
CA ARG A 297 1.33 -22.79 4.98
C ARG A 297 1.81 -22.62 3.54
N ALA A 298 3.11 -22.36 3.38
CA ALA A 298 3.69 -21.92 2.11
C ALA A 298 4.38 -23.04 1.32
N PHE A 299 4.86 -24.10 1.98
CA PHE A 299 5.68 -25.15 1.34
C PHE A 299 5.08 -26.56 1.38
N ARG A 300 3.94 -26.79 2.08
CA ARG A 300 3.36 -28.15 2.19
C ARG A 300 3.06 -28.86 0.87
N ASN A 301 2.92 -28.10 -0.22
CA ASN A 301 2.60 -28.63 -1.55
C ASN A 301 3.86 -28.91 -2.38
N THR A 302 5.05 -28.54 -1.91
CA THR A 302 6.28 -28.80 -2.64
C THR A 302 6.72 -30.26 -2.42
N PRO A 303 7.21 -30.96 -3.46
CA PRO A 303 7.61 -32.36 -3.35
C PRO A 303 8.63 -32.66 -2.25
N SER A 304 9.55 -31.75 -1.98
CA SER A 304 10.63 -31.95 -0.99
C SER A 304 10.23 -31.65 0.45
N TYR A 305 9.05 -31.09 0.69
CA TYR A 305 8.59 -30.75 2.04
C TYR A 305 8.47 -31.96 3.00
N PRO A 306 7.80 -33.08 2.66
CA PRO A 306 7.78 -34.25 3.54
C PRO A 306 9.17 -34.87 3.75
N SER A 307 10.07 -34.74 2.77
CA SER A 307 11.43 -35.29 2.81
C SER A 307 12.33 -34.62 3.85
N LEU A 308 11.96 -33.43 4.36
CA LEU A 308 12.72 -32.70 5.37
C LEU A 308 12.72 -33.37 6.75
N GLU A 309 11.64 -34.09 7.09
CA GLU A 309 11.40 -34.58 8.45
C GLU A 309 12.48 -35.58 8.92
N SER A 310 12.79 -36.58 8.07
CA SER A 310 13.78 -37.62 8.36
C SER A 310 15.19 -37.06 8.63
N PRO A 311 15.80 -36.25 7.73
CA PRO A 311 17.13 -35.69 7.98
C PRO A 311 17.12 -34.70 9.15
N HIS A 312 16.04 -33.94 9.35
CA HIS A 312 15.94 -33.04 10.51
C HIS A 312 15.94 -33.81 11.85
N ARG A 313 15.16 -34.90 11.96
CA ARG A 313 15.20 -35.80 13.11
C ARG A 313 16.59 -36.43 13.28
N GLY A 314 17.25 -36.79 12.18
CA GLY A 314 18.61 -37.36 12.18
C GLY A 314 19.65 -36.47 12.87
N VAL A 315 19.62 -35.16 12.62
CA VAL A 315 20.52 -34.19 13.29
C VAL A 315 20.31 -34.23 14.80
N HIS A 316 19.07 -34.10 15.27
CA HIS A 316 18.75 -34.06 16.69
C HIS A 316 19.04 -35.40 17.39
N ALA A 317 18.72 -36.53 16.75
CA ALA A 317 19.00 -37.86 17.29
C ALA A 317 20.50 -38.10 17.47
N ALA A 318 21.31 -37.77 16.45
CA ALA A 318 22.77 -37.93 16.52
C ALA A 318 23.40 -37.08 17.63
N THR A 319 22.98 -35.82 17.79
CA THR A 319 23.45 -34.97 18.89
C THR A 319 23.06 -35.50 20.26
N LYS A 320 21.85 -36.07 20.38
CA LYS A 320 21.41 -36.68 21.64
C LYS A 320 22.30 -37.86 22.04
N GLU A 321 22.61 -38.75 21.10
CA GLU A 321 23.53 -39.86 21.32
C GLU A 321 24.93 -39.38 21.74
N ILE A 322 25.46 -38.33 21.10
CA ILE A 322 26.73 -37.70 21.49
C ILE A 322 26.69 -37.20 22.93
N PHE A 323 25.60 -36.52 23.33
CA PHE A 323 25.45 -36.01 24.70
C PHE A 323 25.34 -37.13 25.73
N GLU A 324 24.69 -38.24 25.39
CA GLU A 324 24.63 -39.43 26.25
C GLU A 324 26.02 -40.09 26.41
N LEU A 325 26.83 -40.17 25.35
CA LEU A 325 28.22 -40.64 25.42
C LEU A 325 29.09 -39.74 26.31
N LEU A 326 28.94 -38.42 26.19
CA LEU A 326 29.64 -37.44 27.04
C LEU A 326 29.26 -37.61 28.52
N GLN A 327 27.97 -37.80 28.83
CA GLN A 327 27.49 -37.98 30.21
C GLN A 327 28.00 -39.27 30.87
N ARG A 328 28.16 -40.36 30.10
CA ARG A 328 28.73 -41.63 30.58
C ARG A 328 30.25 -41.53 30.82
N GLY A 329 30.88 -40.47 30.29
CA GLY A 329 32.32 -40.24 30.35
C GLY A 329 33.10 -41.22 29.48
N ASP A 330 32.46 -41.78 28.46
CA ASP A 330 33.05 -42.81 27.58
C ASP A 330 33.99 -42.17 26.54
N VAL A 331 33.79 -40.89 26.24
CA VAL A 331 34.66 -40.07 25.39
C VAL A 331 36.09 -40.08 25.96
N CYS A 332 37.05 -40.61 25.18
CA CYS A 332 38.46 -40.82 25.52
C CYS A 332 38.83 -42.04 26.40
N ARG A 333 37.92 -43.00 26.69
CA ARG A 333 38.28 -44.19 27.50
C ARG A 333 38.73 -45.43 26.70
N SER A 334 38.36 -45.56 25.42
CA SER A 334 38.75 -46.70 24.57
C SER A 334 38.63 -46.39 23.08
N ARG A 335 39.43 -47.07 22.22
CA ARG A 335 39.35 -46.95 20.75
C ARG A 335 37.94 -47.18 20.17
N LEU A 336 37.17 -48.09 20.78
CA LEU A 336 35.79 -48.38 20.35
C LEU A 336 34.84 -47.21 20.58
N CYS A 337 35.06 -46.41 21.64
CA CYS A 337 34.25 -45.22 21.90
C CYS A 337 34.59 -44.07 20.93
N ASP A 338 35.83 -44.01 20.44
CA ASP A 338 36.20 -43.03 19.41
C ASP A 338 35.48 -43.34 18.09
N ASP A 339 35.34 -44.61 17.72
CA ASP A 339 34.60 -45.03 16.53
C ASP A 339 33.09 -44.73 16.63
N GLU A 340 32.47 -45.00 17.79
CA GLU A 340 31.04 -44.70 18.04
C GLU A 340 30.76 -43.20 18.01
N LEU A 341 31.60 -42.39 18.65
CA LEU A 341 31.49 -40.92 18.64
C LEU A 341 31.64 -40.37 17.22
N MET A 342 32.65 -40.83 16.48
CA MET A 342 32.88 -40.41 15.09
C MET A 342 31.71 -40.78 14.19
N ALA A 343 31.12 -41.97 14.37
CA ALA A 343 29.92 -42.37 13.64
C ALA A 343 28.72 -41.45 13.94
N CYS A 344 28.53 -41.02 15.19
CA CYS A 344 27.47 -40.07 15.53
C CYS A 344 27.72 -38.69 14.91
N LEU A 345 28.95 -38.18 14.96
CA LEU A 345 29.33 -36.90 14.35
C LEU A 345 29.11 -36.93 12.83
N GLN A 346 29.50 -38.01 12.16
CA GLN A 346 29.29 -38.18 10.73
C GLN A 346 27.79 -38.23 10.37
N ARG A 347 26.97 -38.97 11.14
CA ARG A 347 25.51 -38.96 10.94
C ARG A 347 24.89 -37.58 11.11
N MET A 348 25.37 -36.79 12.09
CA MET A 348 24.93 -35.41 12.29
C MET A 348 25.25 -34.52 11.08
N GLU A 349 26.46 -34.64 10.53
CA GLU A 349 26.89 -33.91 9.33
C GLU A 349 26.05 -34.28 8.10
N GLU A 350 25.96 -35.58 7.78
CA GLU A 350 25.19 -36.08 6.63
C GLU A 350 23.70 -35.69 6.71
N SER A 351 23.12 -35.81 7.92
CA SER A 351 21.73 -35.40 8.16
C SER A 351 21.54 -33.89 7.98
N SER A 352 22.50 -33.07 8.44
CA SER A 352 22.45 -31.63 8.27
C SER A 352 22.59 -31.21 6.80
N GLU A 353 23.45 -31.87 6.03
CA GLU A 353 23.56 -31.64 4.59
C GLU A 353 22.27 -32.00 3.86
N ALA A 354 21.64 -33.12 4.22
CA ALA A 354 20.35 -33.52 3.68
C ALA A 354 19.23 -32.52 4.04
N VAL A 355 19.23 -31.95 5.25
CA VAL A 355 18.35 -30.82 5.61
C VAL A 355 18.58 -29.66 4.63
N PHE A 356 19.83 -29.27 4.39
CA PHE A 356 20.13 -28.10 3.56
C PHE A 356 19.67 -28.31 2.12
N ALA A 357 19.90 -29.50 1.57
CA ALA A 357 19.43 -29.90 0.25
C ALA A 357 17.89 -29.85 0.15
N CYS A 358 17.18 -30.32 1.17
CA CYS A 358 15.72 -30.24 1.21
C CYS A 358 15.23 -28.79 1.24
N LEU A 359 15.85 -27.92 2.05
CA LEU A 359 15.49 -26.50 2.12
C LEU A 359 15.71 -25.78 0.78
N ASP A 360 16.80 -26.08 0.07
CA ASP A 360 17.07 -25.52 -1.26
C ASP A 360 16.10 -26.04 -2.33
N ALA A 361 15.82 -27.35 -2.31
CA ALA A 361 14.87 -27.95 -3.23
C ALA A 361 13.47 -27.33 -3.06
N MET A 362 12.98 -27.21 -1.82
CA MET A 362 11.69 -26.57 -1.53
C MET A 362 11.60 -25.11 -2.03
N LEU A 363 12.70 -24.34 -1.95
CA LEU A 363 12.73 -22.98 -2.50
C LEU A 363 12.66 -22.95 -4.02
N SER A 364 13.23 -23.94 -4.70
CA SER A 364 13.20 -24.04 -6.17
C SER A 364 11.88 -24.58 -6.71
N GLU A 365 11.18 -25.38 -5.92
CA GLU A 365 9.90 -26.02 -6.26
C GLU A 365 8.70 -25.08 -6.13
N LYS A 366 8.83 -24.00 -5.35
CA LYS A 366 7.80 -23.01 -5.07
C LYS A 366 7.74 -21.93 -6.15
#